data_AF-A0A345E3E5-F1
#
_entry.id   AF-A0A345E3E5-F1
#
_cell.length_a   1.000
_cell.length_b   1.000
_cell.length_c   1.000
_cell.angle_alpha   90.00
_cell.angle_beta   90.00
_cell.angle_gamma   90.00
#
_symmetry.space_group_name_H-M   'P 1'
#
loop_
_entity.id
_entity.type
_entity.pdbx_description
1 polymer ?
#
loop_
_entity_poly.entity_id
_entity_poly.type
_entity_poly.pdbx_seq_one_letter_code
_entity_poly.pdbx_strand_id
1 'polypeptide(L)'
;MATKVFDRDTLLDLTVNFIPLFIILFFIVGYAVYDPFGLDSVSRILQYVLLVAPFVLLAILTYLSGKAIATAEKTSTMYLPGGATVDDAEPIEEHEEE
;
A
#
# COMPACT_ATOMS: atom_id res chain seq x y z
N MET A 1 12.77 24.57 3.44
CA MET A 1 12.46 23.62 4.53
C MET A 1 11.17 22.92 4.15
N ALA A 2 11.28 21.83 3.39
CA ALA A 2 10.16 21.25 2.64
C ALA A 2 9.70 19.92 3.27
N THR A 3 8.48 19.90 3.81
CA THR A 3 7.48 18.82 3.64
C THR A 3 8.04 17.41 3.39
N LYS A 4 8.71 16.79 4.38
CA LYS A 4 9.29 15.44 4.18
C LYS A 4 9.20 14.55 5.41
N VAL A 5 8.06 14.61 6.09
CA VAL A 5 7.64 13.61 7.08
C VAL A 5 6.30 12.99 6.67
N PHE A 6 6.04 12.91 5.36
CA PHE A 6 5.32 11.73 4.88
C PHE A 6 6.39 10.65 4.91
N ASP A 7 6.34 9.78 5.93
CA ASP A 7 7.46 8.94 6.30
C ASP A 7 7.89 8.09 5.10
N ARG A 8 9.20 8.15 4.80
CA ARG A 8 9.77 7.34 3.72
C ARG A 8 9.43 5.87 3.91
N ASP A 9 9.24 5.45 5.16
CA ASP A 9 8.86 4.10 5.55
C ASP A 9 7.41 3.79 5.15
N THR A 10 6.44 4.69 5.39
CA THR A 10 5.06 4.58 4.87
C THR A 10 5.04 4.50 3.34
N LEU A 11 5.80 5.37 2.66
CA LEU A 11 5.92 5.32 1.20
C LEU A 11 6.62 4.05 0.71
N LEU A 12 7.61 3.55 1.44
CA LEU A 12 8.33 2.32 1.13
C LEU A 12 7.38 1.12 1.25
N ASP A 13 6.62 1.00 2.33
CA ASP A 13 5.68 -0.10 2.56
C ASP A 13 4.59 -0.17 1.48
N LEU A 14 4.02 0.99 1.13
CA LEU A 14 3.04 1.08 0.04
C LEU A 14 3.67 0.76 -1.32
N THR A 15 4.89 1.22 -1.57
CA THR A 15 5.60 0.94 -2.83
C THR A 15 5.96 -0.54 -2.95
N VAL A 16 6.43 -1.19 -1.87
CA VAL A 16 6.79 -2.62 -1.84
C VAL A 16 5.58 -3.50 -2.16
N ASN A 17 4.37 -3.10 -1.76
CA ASN A 17 3.14 -3.82 -2.12
C ASN A 17 2.61 -3.48 -3.53
N PHE A 18 2.84 -2.24 -3.99
CA PHE A 18 2.41 -1.80 -5.31
C PHE A 18 3.21 -2.41 -6.47
N ILE A 19 4.52 -2.64 -6.29
CA ILE A 19 5.38 -3.25 -7.32
C ILE A 19 4.86 -4.63 -7.78
N PRO A 20 4.55 -5.58 -6.87
CA PRO A 20 3.91 -6.85 -7.24
C PRO A 20 2.64 -6.70 -8.08
N LEU A 21 1.75 -5.75 -7.71
CA LEU A 21 0.52 -5.50 -8.47
C LEU A 21 0.81 -5.07 -9.91
N PHE A 22 1.78 -4.18 -10.09
CA PHE A 22 2.17 -3.72 -11.41
C PHE A 22 2.73 -4.87 -12.27
N ILE A 23 3.58 -5.72 -11.69
CA ILE A 23 4.15 -6.87 -12.40
C ILE A 23 3.05 -7.85 -12.83
N ILE A 24 2.12 -8.18 -11.93
CA ILE A 24 1.02 -9.10 -12.27
C ILE A 24 0.11 -8.50 -13.34
N LEU A 25 -0.22 -7.20 -13.24
CA LEU A 25 -1.00 -6.49 -14.25
C LEU A 25 -0.34 -6.54 -15.62
N PHE A 26 0.98 -6.33 -15.68
CA PHE A 26 1.75 -6.46 -16.91
C PHE A 26 1.59 -7.84 -17.55
N PHE A 27 1.68 -8.91 -16.76
CA PHE A 27 1.49 -10.27 -17.28
C PHE A 27 0.04 -10.55 -17.71
N ILE A 28 -0.96 -10.09 -16.95
CA ILE A 28 -2.37 -10.23 -17.34
C ILE A 28 -2.61 -9.58 -18.71
N VAL A 29 -2.12 -8.35 -18.92
CA VAL A 29 -2.24 -7.64 -20.19
C VAL A 29 -1.44 -8.34 -21.29
N GLY A 30 -0.20 -8.76 -21.00
CA GLY A 30 0.65 -9.48 -21.94
C GLY A 30 -0.01 -10.76 -22.45
N TYR A 31 -0.61 -11.54 -21.55
CA TYR A 31 -1.33 -12.77 -21.89
C TYR A 31 -2.69 -12.53 -22.55
N ALA A 32 -3.28 -11.35 -22.37
CA ALA A 32 -4.50 -10.97 -23.08
C ALA A 32 -4.20 -10.62 -24.55
N VAL A 33 -3.02 -10.04 -24.83
CA VAL A 33 -2.58 -9.66 -26.17
C VAL A 33 -1.93 -10.82 -26.92
N TYR A 34 -1.13 -11.63 -26.21
CA TYR A 34 -0.38 -12.75 -26.78
C TYR A 34 -0.64 -14.01 -25.97
N ASP A 35 -1.05 -15.10 -26.64
CA ASP A 35 -1.32 -16.40 -26.01
C ASP A 35 -0.18 -17.39 -26.32
N PRO A 36 0.84 -17.52 -25.44
CA PRO A 36 1.95 -18.43 -25.65
C PRO A 36 1.63 -19.91 -25.32
N PHE A 37 0.59 -20.18 -24.53
CA PHE A 37 0.35 -21.51 -23.94
C PHE A 37 -0.80 -22.29 -24.60
N GLY A 38 -1.41 -21.73 -25.66
CA GLY A 38 -2.35 -22.42 -26.53
C GLY A 38 -3.81 -22.31 -26.08
N LEU A 39 -4.73 -22.71 -26.97
CA LEU A 39 -6.18 -22.49 -26.83
C LEU A 39 -6.89 -23.47 -25.88
N ASP A 40 -6.17 -24.28 -25.11
CA ASP A 40 -6.80 -25.24 -24.21
C ASP A 40 -7.49 -24.52 -23.05
N SER A 41 -8.83 -24.61 -23.01
CA SER A 41 -9.68 -23.81 -22.12
C SER A 41 -9.31 -23.98 -20.65
N VAL A 42 -8.92 -25.19 -20.23
CA VAL A 42 -8.59 -25.48 -18.83
C VAL A 42 -7.29 -24.79 -18.42
N SER A 43 -6.24 -24.90 -19.24
CA SER A 43 -4.94 -24.27 -18.98
C SER A 43 -5.05 -22.75 -18.91
N ARG A 44 -5.82 -22.16 -19.83
CA ARG A 44 -6.07 -20.71 -19.84
C ARG A 44 -6.82 -20.25 -18.59
N ILE A 45 -7.86 -20.96 -18.18
CA ILE A 45 -8.60 -20.65 -16.94
C ILE A 45 -7.66 -20.70 -15.74
N LEU A 46 -6.87 -21.77 -15.60
CA LEU A 46 -5.93 -21.92 -14.49
C LEU A 46 -4.88 -20.80 -14.47
N GLN A 47 -4.32 -20.44 -15.63
CA GLN A 47 -3.36 -19.33 -15.75
C GLN A 47 -3.96 -18.01 -15.25
N TYR A 48 -5.15 -17.63 -15.73
CA TYR A 48 -5.77 -16.38 -15.31
C TYR A 48 -6.22 -16.43 -13.84
N VAL A 49 -6.71 -17.57 -13.34
CA VAL A 49 -7.04 -17.71 -11.91
C VAL A 49 -5.78 -17.49 -11.05
N LEU A 50 -4.66 -18.10 -11.42
CA LEU A 50 -3.39 -17.96 -10.70
C LEU A 50 -2.79 -16.55 -10.76
N LEU A 51 -3.19 -15.71 -11.72
CA LEU A 51 -2.76 -14.31 -11.79
C LEU A 51 -3.76 -13.37 -11.12
N VAL A 52 -5.05 -13.51 -11.43
CA VAL A 52 -6.12 -12.62 -10.97
C VAL A 52 -6.39 -12.81 -9.48
N ALA A 53 -6.37 -14.04 -8.98
CA ALA A 53 -6.61 -14.28 -7.55
C ALA A 53 -5.59 -13.57 -6.64
N PRO A 54 -4.25 -13.73 -6.82
CA PRO A 54 -3.30 -12.98 -6.03
C PRO A 54 -3.32 -11.49 -6.34
N PHE A 55 -3.61 -11.07 -7.58
CA PHE A 55 -3.76 -9.65 -7.91
C PHE A 55 -4.86 -8.99 -7.07
N VAL A 56 -6.05 -9.59 -7.03
CA VAL A 56 -7.20 -9.07 -6.26
C VAL A 56 -6.89 -9.09 -4.77
N LEU A 57 -6.34 -10.19 -4.26
CA LEU A 57 -6.00 -10.30 -2.83
C LEU A 57 -4.97 -9.26 -2.42
N LEU A 58 -3.89 -9.09 -3.19
CA LEU A 58 -2.86 -8.09 -2.94
C LEU A 58 -3.40 -6.67 -3.07
N ALA A 59 -4.29 -6.40 -4.03
CA ALA A 59 -4.90 -5.09 -4.20
C ALA A 59 -5.74 -4.71 -2.98
N ILE A 60 -6.53 -5.66 -2.47
CA ILE A 60 -7.30 -5.49 -1.22
C ILE A 60 -6.34 -5.22 -0.06
N LEU A 61 -5.31 -6.06 0.12
CA LEU A 61 -4.35 -5.90 1.21
C LEU A 61 -3.63 -4.55 1.14
N THR A 62 -3.15 -4.15 -0.04
CA THR A 62 -2.50 -2.85 -0.28
C THR A 62 -3.41 -1.70 0.13
N TYR A 63 -4.68 -1.76 -0.29
CA TYR A 63 -5.66 -0.73 0.03
C TYR A 63 -5.95 -0.66 1.53
N LEU A 64 -6.13 -1.81 2.19
CA LEU A 64 -6.37 -1.86 3.63
C LEU A 64 -5.15 -1.35 4.41
N SER A 65 -3.93 -1.73 4.01
CA SER A 65 -2.69 -1.21 4.59
C SER A 65 -2.58 0.30 4.44
N GLY A 66 -2.81 0.84 3.24
CA GLY A 66 -2.78 2.30 3.02
C GLY A 66 -3.84 3.05 3.79
N LYS A 67 -5.06 2.51 3.88
CA LYS A 67 -6.13 3.09 4.69
C LYS A 67 -5.80 3.08 6.18
N ALA A 68 -5.24 1.98 6.68
CA ALA A 68 -4.84 1.86 8.08
C ALA A 68 -3.74 2.86 8.43
N ILE A 69 -2.71 3.00 7.59
CA ILE A 69 -1.61 3.94 7.81
C ILE A 69 -2.11 5.39 7.78
N ALA A 70 -2.90 5.76 6.78
CA ALA A 70 -3.48 7.11 6.67
C ALA A 70 -4.42 7.46 7.85
N THR A 71 -4.94 6.46 8.56
CA THR A 71 -5.75 6.66 9.77
C THR A 71 -4.85 6.80 10.99
N ALA A 72 -3.81 5.98 11.12
CA ALA A 72 -2.86 6.04 12.23
C ALA A 72 -2.12 7.38 12.27
N GLU A 73 -1.69 7.90 11.12
CA GLU A 73 -1.02 9.20 11.02
C GLU A 73 -1.91 10.39 11.44
N LYS A 74 -3.24 10.28 11.29
CA LYS A 74 -4.18 11.33 11.73
C LYS A 74 -4.43 11.36 13.23
N THR A 75 -4.14 10.27 13.93
CA THR A 75 -4.46 10.11 15.37
C THR A 75 -3.21 10.16 16.24
N SER A 76 -2.00 10.05 15.66
CA SER A 76 -0.77 10.10 16.44
C SER A 76 -0.44 11.54 16.86
N THR A 77 -0.60 11.85 18.14
CA THR A 77 -0.04 13.07 18.73
C THR A 77 1.50 12.95 18.73
N MET A 78 2.17 13.84 17.99
CA MET A 78 3.63 13.90 18.02
C MET A 78 4.09 14.89 19.10
N TYR A 79 5.02 14.44 19.93
CA TYR A 79 5.76 15.28 20.88
C TYR A 79 7.18 15.49 20.38
N LEU A 80 7.80 16.60 20.78
CA LEU A 80 9.23 16.81 20.57
C LEU A 80 10.03 15.63 21.18
N PRO A 81 11.11 15.17 20.55
CA PRO A 81 11.97 14.13 21.13
C PRO A 81 12.44 14.53 22.53
N GLY A 82 12.05 13.76 23.55
CA GLY A 82 12.31 14.06 24.97
C GLY A 82 11.22 14.84 25.72
N GLY A 83 10.20 15.33 25.02
CA GLY A 83 9.03 16.01 25.59
C GLY A 83 7.96 15.06 26.14
N ALA A 84 7.90 13.82 25.64
CA ALA A 84 6.87 12.84 26.05
C ALA A 84 6.93 12.42 27.54
N THR A 85 8.02 12.74 28.24
CA THR A 85 8.22 12.46 29.68
C THR A 85 8.19 13.71 30.55
N VAL A 86 7.98 14.88 29.96
CA VAL A 86 7.93 16.16 30.67
C VAL A 86 6.46 16.45 30.96
N ASP A 87 6.13 16.65 32.24
CA ASP A 87 4.80 17.11 32.64
C ASP A 87 4.53 18.47 31.94
N ASP A 88 3.41 18.56 31.22
CA ASP A 88 2.96 19.76 30.48
C ASP A 88 3.68 20.03 29.13
N ALA A 89 4.23 19.02 28.47
CA ALA A 89 4.77 19.19 27.11
C ALA A 89 3.67 19.38 26.06
N GLU A 90 3.67 20.54 25.40
CA GLU A 90 2.77 20.79 24.26
C GLU A 90 3.18 19.93 23.03
N PRO A 91 2.21 19.27 22.38
CA PRO A 91 2.46 18.53 21.14
C PRO A 91 2.86 19.47 20.00
N ILE A 92 3.65 18.97 19.05
CA ILE A 92 4.19 19.80 17.95
C ILE A 92 3.11 20.22 16.95
N GLU A 93 2.01 19.46 16.91
CA GLU A 93 0.78 19.81 16.18
C GLU A 93 -0.41 19.61 17.14
N GLU A 94 -1.02 20.69 17.61
CA GLU A 94 -2.36 20.67 18.18
C GLU A 94 -3.35 20.46 17.04
N HIS A 95 -3.97 19.28 16.96
CA HIS A 95 -5.11 19.10 16.07
C HIS A 95 -6.38 19.60 16.78
N GLU A 96 -6.92 20.72 16.30
CA GLU A 96 -8.28 21.15 16.58
C GLU A 96 -9.24 20.03 16.18
N GLU A 97 -9.92 19.46 17.16
CA GLU A 97 -11.05 18.56 16.96
C GLU A 97 -12.23 19.38 16.39
N GLU A 98 -12.61 19.15 15.14
CA GLU A 98 -13.97 19.46 14.63
C GLU A 98 -14.79 18.17 14.47
#